data_AF-A0A7X6VB83-F1
#
_entry.id   AF-A0A7X6VB83-F1
#
_cell.length_a   1.000
_cell.length_b   1.000
_cell.length_c   1.000
_cell.angle_alpha   90.00
_cell.angle_beta   90.00
_cell.angle_gamma   90.00
#
_symmetry.space_group_name_H-M   'P 1'
#
loop_
_entity.id
_entity.type
_entity.pdbx_description
1 polymer ?
#
loop_
_entity_poly.entity_id
_entity_poly.type
_entity_poly.pdbx_seq_one_letter_code
_entity_poly.pdbx_strand_id
1 'polypeptide(L)'
;MYWKYLKYVIRHRWYVFIECCKLGIPIRGLLHDLSKLLPSEFIPYARYFYGTWMKESEWHGDRRNYIPWKYTVMGVEAAFDLAWLKHQKRNKHHWQYWLLVMDSSNKEFTLQEMYQGGEIYLSRNNRHLAAFDESILFKEDRVKENQCNDNAYMYAKEIQDWLNKNPKILDMPLKVRKEMLADWIGAGRGINGKDDTKSWYLKNKDNIILHSVTRAWVEEMLGVN
;
A
#
# COMPACT_ATOMS: atom_id res chain seq x y z
N MET A 1 6.42 21.02 -16.74
CA MET A 1 5.75 20.12 -15.78
C MET A 1 4.64 19.28 -16.44
N TYR A 2 3.46 19.85 -16.74
CA TYR A 2 2.30 19.10 -17.26
C TYR A 2 2.56 18.32 -18.55
N TRP A 3 3.27 18.91 -19.52
CA TRP A 3 3.63 18.21 -20.77
C TRP A 3 4.55 17.00 -20.54
N LYS A 4 5.48 17.09 -19.57
CA LYS A 4 6.35 15.96 -19.20
C LYS A 4 5.53 14.82 -18.61
N TYR A 5 4.59 15.14 -17.72
CA TYR A 5 3.68 14.15 -17.15
C TYR A 5 2.76 13.53 -18.21
N LEU A 6 2.17 14.32 -19.10
CA LEU A 6 1.32 13.81 -20.18
C LEU A 6 2.08 12.83 -21.09
N LYS A 7 3.31 13.18 -21.48
CA LYS A 7 4.18 12.28 -22.26
C LYS A 7 4.43 10.96 -21.53
N TYR A 8 4.66 11.01 -20.21
CA TYR A 8 4.81 9.80 -19.40
C TYR A 8 3.52 8.97 -19.40
N VAL A 9 2.35 9.58 -19.13
CA VAL A 9 1.06 8.87 -19.09
C VAL A 9 0.74 8.20 -20.43
N ILE A 10 0.94 8.88 -21.55
CA ILE A 10 0.70 8.31 -22.89
C ILE A 10 1.62 7.11 -23.13
N ARG A 11 2.91 7.25 -22.81
CA ARG A 11 3.90 6.17 -23.00
C ARG A 11 3.60 4.96 -22.11
N HIS A 12 3.26 5.18 -20.84
CA HIS A 12 2.85 4.13 -19.92
C HIS A 12 1.65 3.35 -20.46
N ARG A 13 0.56 4.07 -20.77
CA ARG A 13 -0.68 3.48 -21.30
C ARG A 13 -0.45 2.69 -22.58
N TRP A 14 0.45 3.15 -23.45
CA TRP A 14 0.81 2.41 -24.66
C TRP A 14 1.44 1.06 -24.36
N TYR A 15 2.38 0.98 -23.42
CA TYR A 15 2.97 -0.30 -23.03
C TYR A 15 1.95 -1.20 -22.32
N VAL A 16 1.12 -0.66 -21.43
CA VAL A 16 0.04 -1.44 -20.80
C VAL A 16 -0.94 -2.00 -21.83
N PHE A 17 -1.28 -1.21 -22.85
CA PHE A 17 -2.11 -1.68 -23.96
C PHE A 17 -1.48 -2.87 -24.68
N ILE A 18 -0.19 -2.79 -25.04
CA ILE A 18 0.54 -3.90 -25.69
C ILE A 18 0.49 -5.16 -24.83
N GLU A 19 0.77 -5.06 -23.53
CA GLU A 19 0.76 -6.22 -22.63
C GLU A 19 -0.66 -6.77 -22.42
N CYS A 20 -1.68 -5.91 -22.32
CA CYS A 20 -3.07 -6.33 -22.28
C CYS A 20 -3.50 -7.08 -23.55
N CYS A 21 -3.00 -6.70 -24.73
CA CYS A 21 -3.22 -7.44 -25.98
C CYS A 21 -2.64 -8.85 -25.89
N LYS A 22 -1.40 -9.00 -25.41
CA LYS A 22 -0.78 -10.33 -25.21
C LYS A 22 -1.53 -11.19 -24.20
N LEU A 23 -2.10 -10.58 -23.16
CA LEU A 23 -2.87 -11.27 -22.12
C LEU A 23 -4.34 -11.54 -22.51
N GLY A 24 -4.76 -11.16 -23.72
CA GLY A 24 -6.12 -11.39 -24.23
C GLY A 24 -7.19 -10.48 -23.62
N ILE A 25 -6.81 -9.29 -23.14
CA ILE A 25 -7.71 -8.28 -22.56
C ILE A 25 -7.54 -6.88 -23.21
N PRO A 26 -7.53 -6.76 -24.56
CA PRO A 26 -7.18 -5.51 -25.25
C PRO A 26 -8.06 -4.30 -24.88
N ILE A 27 -9.36 -4.53 -24.66
CA ILE A 27 -10.30 -3.47 -24.25
C ILE A 27 -9.90 -2.88 -22.88
N ARG A 28 -9.38 -3.70 -21.96
CA ARG A 28 -8.88 -3.21 -20.66
C ARG A 28 -7.65 -2.32 -20.85
N GLY A 29 -6.70 -2.73 -21.69
CA GLY A 29 -5.53 -1.93 -22.02
C GLY A 29 -5.87 -0.58 -22.65
N LEU A 30 -6.91 -0.52 -23.50
CA LEU A 30 -7.36 0.74 -24.09
C LEU A 30 -7.94 1.71 -23.05
N LEU A 31 -8.74 1.16 -22.11
CA LEU A 31 -9.41 1.93 -21.06
C LEU A 31 -8.54 2.16 -19.81
N HIS A 32 -7.36 1.54 -19.76
CA HIS A 32 -6.45 1.60 -18.63
C HIS A 32 -6.11 3.06 -18.28
N ASP A 33 -6.22 3.37 -16.98
CA ASP A 33 -5.78 4.63 -16.38
C ASP A 33 -6.32 5.92 -17.01
N LEU A 34 -7.50 5.88 -17.64
CA LEU A 34 -8.14 7.08 -18.14
C LEU A 34 -8.40 8.12 -17.03
N SER A 35 -8.56 7.68 -15.77
CA SER A 35 -8.72 8.56 -14.62
C SER A 35 -7.50 9.48 -14.38
N LYS A 36 -6.29 9.09 -14.82
CA LYS A 36 -5.07 9.91 -14.73
C LYS A 36 -5.18 11.22 -15.50
N LEU A 37 -6.10 11.31 -16.46
CA LEU A 37 -6.37 12.53 -17.24
C LEU A 37 -7.38 13.46 -16.56
N LEU A 38 -8.07 13.01 -15.49
CA LEU A 38 -8.95 13.85 -14.71
C LEU A 38 -8.13 14.92 -13.97
N PRO A 39 -8.59 16.18 -13.86
CA PRO A 39 -7.87 17.24 -13.15
C PRO A 39 -7.49 16.87 -11.71
N SER A 40 -8.33 16.06 -11.04
CA SER A 40 -8.11 15.58 -9.67
C SER A 40 -6.92 14.62 -9.51
N GLU A 41 -6.43 14.04 -10.60
CA GLU A 41 -5.24 13.17 -10.61
C GLU A 41 -4.12 13.82 -11.42
N PHE A 42 -4.42 14.34 -12.61
CA PHE A 42 -3.42 14.88 -13.53
C PHE A 42 -2.60 16.03 -12.93
N ILE A 43 -3.27 17.01 -12.30
CA ILE A 43 -2.61 18.21 -11.78
C ILE A 43 -1.71 17.87 -10.59
N PRO A 44 -2.16 17.16 -9.53
CA PRO A 44 -1.30 16.79 -8.41
C PRO A 44 -0.10 15.93 -8.83
N TYR A 45 -0.30 14.95 -9.70
CA TYR A 45 0.80 14.12 -10.20
C TYR A 45 1.85 14.91 -10.96
N ALA A 46 1.41 15.75 -11.90
CA ALA A 46 2.33 16.59 -12.65
C ALA A 46 3.14 17.49 -11.72
N ARG A 47 2.48 18.08 -10.71
CA ARG A 47 3.12 18.92 -9.68
C ARG A 47 4.15 18.17 -8.86
N TYR A 48 3.80 16.99 -8.39
CA TYR A 48 4.66 16.17 -7.56
C TYR A 48 5.92 15.72 -8.31
N PHE A 49 5.78 15.12 -9.50
CA PHE A 49 6.92 14.50 -10.20
C PHE A 49 7.74 15.46 -11.06
N TYR A 50 7.16 16.58 -11.52
CA TYR A 50 7.81 17.46 -12.50
C TYR A 50 7.76 18.94 -12.14
N GLY A 51 7.28 19.26 -10.93
CA GLY A 51 7.28 20.62 -10.39
C GLY A 51 8.56 20.94 -9.64
N THR A 52 8.74 22.23 -9.34
CA THR A 52 9.82 22.73 -8.50
C THR A 52 9.17 23.69 -7.50
N TRP A 53 9.34 23.40 -6.21
CA TRP A 53 8.62 24.07 -5.12
C TRP A 53 9.61 24.56 -4.09
N MET A 54 9.34 25.73 -3.51
CA MET A 54 10.19 26.30 -2.46
C MET A 54 10.12 25.44 -1.20
N LYS A 55 11.28 25.23 -0.57
CA LYS A 55 11.36 24.51 0.71
C LYS A 55 10.91 25.43 1.84
N GLU A 56 10.36 24.85 2.90
CA GLU A 56 9.93 25.60 4.08
C GLU A 56 11.10 26.38 4.72
N SER A 57 12.32 25.84 4.65
CA SER A 57 13.54 26.52 5.10
C SER A 57 13.88 27.81 4.32
N GLU A 58 13.29 28.00 3.15
CA GLU A 58 13.47 29.18 2.29
C GLU A 58 12.34 30.21 2.51
N TRP A 59 11.42 29.92 3.43
CA TRP A 59 10.31 30.80 3.80
C TRP A 59 10.72 31.74 4.93
N HIS A 60 10.83 33.05 4.62
CA HIS A 60 11.29 34.06 5.58
C HIS A 60 10.16 34.89 6.22
N GLY A 61 8.89 34.45 6.14
CA GLY A 61 7.77 35.06 6.86
C GLY A 61 7.42 36.52 6.50
N ASP A 62 8.16 37.16 5.59
CA ASP A 62 7.85 38.51 5.10
C ASP A 62 6.57 38.48 4.25
N ARG A 63 5.68 39.46 4.45
CA ARG A 63 4.45 39.67 3.64
C ARG A 63 4.76 39.79 2.14
N ARG A 64 6.00 40.07 1.75
CA ARG A 64 6.47 40.10 0.35
C ARG A 64 6.61 38.72 -0.30
N ASN A 65 6.69 37.63 0.48
CA ASN A 65 6.93 36.25 0.00
C ASN A 65 5.88 35.24 0.51
N TYR A 66 4.60 35.62 0.51
CA TYR A 66 3.51 34.68 0.83
C TYR A 66 3.37 33.64 -0.30
N ILE A 67 3.53 32.36 0.05
CA ILE A 67 3.29 31.22 -0.84
C ILE A 67 2.01 30.52 -0.35
N PRO A 68 0.94 30.45 -1.17
CA PRO A 68 -0.24 29.67 -0.83
C PRO A 68 0.12 28.20 -0.54
N TRP A 69 -0.48 27.58 0.48
CA TRP A 69 -0.24 26.17 0.88
C TRP A 69 -0.16 25.19 -0.29
N LYS A 70 -1.03 25.34 -1.29
CA LYS A 70 -1.06 24.49 -2.50
C LYS A 70 0.21 24.52 -3.37
N TYR A 71 1.16 25.40 -3.07
CA TYR A 71 2.45 25.55 -3.74
C TYR A 71 3.65 25.32 -2.80
N THR A 72 3.42 24.92 -1.55
CA THR A 72 4.48 24.42 -0.66
C THR A 72 4.76 22.95 -0.96
N VAL A 73 5.94 22.45 -0.57
CA VAL A 73 6.28 21.02 -0.69
C VAL A 73 5.23 20.16 -0.01
N MET A 74 4.88 20.47 1.25
CA MET A 74 3.87 19.73 2.02
C MET A 74 2.48 19.76 1.37
N GLY A 75 2.06 20.90 0.82
CA GLY A 75 0.76 20.99 0.15
C GLY A 75 0.71 20.23 -1.17
N VAL A 76 1.84 20.15 -1.90
CA VAL A 76 1.97 19.32 -3.10
C VAL A 76 1.96 17.83 -2.75
N GLU A 77 2.67 17.43 -1.69
CA GLU A 77 2.66 16.06 -1.15
C GLU A 77 1.25 15.63 -0.72
N ALA A 78 0.57 16.43 0.10
CA ALA A 78 -0.79 16.13 0.54
C ALA A 78 -1.79 16.04 -0.64
N ALA A 79 -1.64 16.91 -1.64
CA ALA A 79 -2.47 16.83 -2.85
C ALA A 79 -2.17 15.58 -3.68
N PHE A 80 -0.90 15.15 -3.73
CA PHE A 80 -0.48 13.93 -4.38
C PHE A 80 -1.02 12.69 -3.67
N ASP A 81 -0.91 12.61 -2.34
CA ASP A 81 -1.43 11.48 -1.55
C ASP A 81 -2.93 11.28 -1.78
N LEU A 82 -3.70 12.37 -1.76
CA LEU A 82 -5.14 12.32 -2.07
C LEU A 82 -5.41 11.87 -3.51
N ALA A 83 -4.60 12.31 -4.48
CA ALA A 83 -4.71 11.90 -5.87
C ALA A 83 -4.36 10.42 -6.05
N TRP A 84 -3.32 9.92 -5.36
CA TRP A 84 -2.90 8.53 -5.38
C TRP A 84 -3.95 7.61 -4.76
N LEU A 85 -4.54 8.01 -3.63
CA LEU A 85 -5.67 7.30 -3.02
C LEU A 85 -6.85 7.20 -3.99
N LYS A 86 -7.25 8.31 -4.62
CA LYS A 86 -8.33 8.32 -5.62
C LYS A 86 -8.02 7.41 -6.78
N HIS A 87 -6.78 7.45 -7.26
CA HIS A 87 -6.32 6.63 -8.36
C HIS A 87 -6.45 5.13 -8.05
N GLN A 88 -5.94 4.70 -6.89
CA GLN A 88 -6.07 3.32 -6.41
C GLN A 88 -7.52 2.89 -6.26
N LYS A 89 -8.40 3.79 -5.76
CA LYS A 89 -9.82 3.48 -5.52
C LYS A 89 -10.72 3.64 -6.75
N ARG A 90 -10.25 4.26 -7.84
CA ARG A 90 -10.97 4.31 -9.13
C ARG A 90 -10.61 3.13 -10.03
N ASN A 91 -9.37 2.65 -9.94
CA ASN A 91 -8.83 1.68 -10.86
C ASN A 91 -8.66 0.32 -10.18
N LYS A 92 -9.51 -0.63 -10.56
CA LYS A 92 -9.59 -1.96 -9.93
C LYS A 92 -8.30 -2.78 -10.05
N HIS A 93 -7.42 -2.48 -11.01
CA HIS A 93 -6.16 -3.20 -11.17
C HIS A 93 -5.12 -2.86 -10.08
N HIS A 94 -5.34 -1.84 -9.25
CA HIS A 94 -4.51 -1.61 -8.06
C HIS A 94 -4.93 -2.57 -6.95
N TRP A 95 -3.95 -3.25 -6.34
CA TRP A 95 -4.24 -4.21 -5.26
C TRP A 95 -4.89 -3.54 -4.04
N GLN A 96 -4.56 -2.27 -3.76
CA GLN A 96 -5.17 -1.49 -2.68
C GLN A 96 -6.67 -1.29 -2.86
N TYR A 97 -7.20 -1.40 -4.08
CA TYR A 97 -8.64 -1.40 -4.34
C TYR A 97 -9.35 -2.52 -3.59
N TRP A 98 -8.70 -3.68 -3.48
CA TRP A 98 -9.24 -4.93 -2.92
C TRP A 98 -8.95 -5.11 -1.43
N LEU A 99 -8.47 -4.05 -0.77
CA LEU A 99 -8.38 -3.98 0.68
C LEU A 99 -9.63 -3.31 1.24
N LEU A 100 -10.43 -4.10 1.96
CA LEU A 100 -11.62 -3.64 2.66
C LEU A 100 -11.27 -3.34 4.12
N VAL A 101 -11.25 -2.07 4.48
CA VAL A 101 -11.21 -1.63 5.88
C VAL A 101 -12.64 -1.66 6.40
N MET A 102 -12.86 -2.38 7.52
CA MET A 102 -14.18 -2.54 8.13
C MET A 102 -14.47 -1.37 9.09
N ASP A 103 -15.72 -0.93 9.17
CA ASP A 103 -16.15 0.12 10.12
C ASP A 103 -16.08 -0.36 11.59
N SER A 104 -16.13 -1.67 11.81
CA SER A 104 -15.94 -2.33 13.10
C SER A 104 -14.83 -3.38 12.99
N SER A 105 -13.99 -3.50 14.02
CA SER A 105 -12.98 -4.56 14.05
C SER A 105 -13.63 -5.93 14.04
N ASN A 106 -13.14 -6.83 13.18
CA ASN A 106 -13.51 -8.24 13.29
C ASN A 106 -12.83 -8.77 14.55
N LYS A 107 -13.58 -9.33 15.50
CA LYS A 107 -13.01 -10.00 16.70
C LYS A 107 -12.46 -11.39 16.37
N GLU A 108 -11.75 -11.50 15.25
CA GLU A 108 -11.20 -12.78 14.75
C GLU A 108 -10.05 -13.28 15.62
N PHE A 109 -9.23 -12.34 16.10
CA PHE A 109 -8.16 -12.60 17.06
C PHE A 109 -8.64 -12.26 18.47
N THR A 110 -8.43 -13.20 19.39
CA THR A 110 -8.82 -13.14 20.80
C THR A 110 -7.60 -13.32 21.70
N LEU A 111 -7.68 -12.82 22.93
CA LEU A 111 -6.66 -13.05 23.96
C LEU A 111 -7.29 -13.94 25.03
N GLN A 112 -6.53 -14.93 25.49
CA GLN A 112 -6.95 -15.82 26.56
C GLN A 112 -5.82 -15.97 27.57
N GLU A 113 -6.14 -15.77 28.84
CA GLU A 113 -5.28 -16.10 29.98
C GLU A 113 -5.80 -17.41 30.60
N MET A 114 -4.90 -18.36 30.87
CA MET A 114 -5.29 -19.68 31.38
C MET A 114 -5.47 -19.72 32.90
N TYR A 115 -4.73 -18.88 33.63
CA TYR A 115 -4.80 -18.70 35.07
C TYR A 115 -4.25 -17.30 35.40
N GLN A 116 -4.70 -16.70 36.51
CA GLN A 116 -4.31 -15.34 36.89
C GLN A 116 -2.78 -15.23 37.06
N GLY A 117 -2.16 -14.30 36.32
CA GLY A 117 -0.70 -14.12 36.26
C GLY A 117 0.01 -15.10 35.31
N GLY A 118 -0.76 -15.88 34.54
CA GLY A 118 -0.25 -16.86 33.57
C GLY A 118 -0.02 -16.26 32.19
N GLU A 119 0.58 -17.05 31.31
CA GLU A 119 0.83 -16.66 29.91
C GLU A 119 -0.45 -16.20 29.21
N ILE A 120 -0.30 -15.16 28.38
CA ILE A 120 -1.40 -14.60 27.59
C ILE A 120 -1.29 -15.17 26.18
N TYR A 121 -2.34 -15.85 25.73
CA TYR A 121 -2.36 -16.48 24.42
C TYR A 121 -3.15 -15.65 23.42
N LEU A 122 -2.50 -15.21 22.36
CA LEU A 122 -3.18 -14.72 21.16
C LEU A 122 -3.70 -15.91 20.37
N SER A 123 -5.02 -15.91 20.13
CA SER A 123 -5.71 -17.04 19.51
C SER A 123 -6.56 -16.60 18.33
N ARG A 124 -6.72 -17.49 17.34
CA ARG A 124 -7.64 -17.33 16.20
C ARG A 124 -8.42 -18.62 16.01
N ASN A 125 -9.75 -18.55 15.94
CA ASN A 125 -10.62 -19.74 15.81
C ASN A 125 -10.26 -20.86 16.80
N ASN A 126 -10.06 -20.51 18.08
CA ASN A 126 -9.69 -21.41 19.18
C ASN A 126 -8.32 -22.11 19.05
N ARG A 127 -7.45 -21.66 18.14
CA ARG A 127 -6.05 -22.10 18.06
C ARG A 127 -5.12 -21.03 18.64
N HIS A 128 -4.25 -21.41 19.57
CA HIS A 128 -3.19 -20.55 20.07
C HIS A 128 -2.15 -20.31 18.98
N LEU A 129 -1.86 -19.04 18.71
CA LEU A 129 -0.92 -18.58 17.70
C LEU A 129 0.40 -18.11 18.31
N ALA A 130 0.33 -17.43 19.44
CA ALA A 130 1.48 -16.94 20.19
C ALA A 130 1.15 -16.89 21.68
N ALA A 131 2.15 -17.16 22.51
CA ALA A 131 2.11 -16.92 23.95
C ALA A 131 2.96 -15.70 24.26
N PHE A 132 2.47 -14.86 25.17
CA PHE A 132 3.16 -13.70 25.70
C PHE A 132 3.42 -13.98 27.17
N ASP A 133 4.70 -13.99 27.55
CA ASP A 133 5.17 -14.11 28.93
C ASP A 133 5.95 -12.85 29.33
N GLU A 134 6.29 -12.74 30.61
CA GLU A 134 6.96 -11.58 31.20
C GLU A 134 8.43 -11.39 30.79
N SER A 135 8.99 -12.21 29.91
CA SER A 135 10.46 -12.33 29.78
C SER A 135 11.19 -11.14 29.14
N ILE A 136 10.54 -10.02 28.79
CA ILE A 136 11.26 -8.90 28.14
C ILE A 136 10.89 -7.52 28.72
N LEU A 137 11.55 -7.17 29.83
CA LEU A 137 11.95 -5.80 30.13
C LEU A 137 13.45 -5.65 29.79
N PHE A 138 13.79 -5.04 28.67
CA PHE A 138 15.04 -4.29 28.59
C PHE A 138 14.77 -2.86 29.07
N LYS A 139 14.80 -2.68 30.40
CA LYS A 139 14.96 -1.36 30.99
C LYS A 139 16.03 -1.45 32.08
N GLU A 140 17.23 -1.02 31.72
CA GLU A 140 18.36 -0.78 32.65
C GLU A 140 18.68 -1.98 33.58
N ASP A 141 19.09 -3.09 32.96
CA ASP A 141 19.82 -4.22 33.58
C ASP A 141 19.17 -4.91 34.80
N ARG A 142 17.87 -4.73 35.06
CA ARG A 142 17.17 -5.44 36.15
C ARG A 142 15.81 -5.99 35.73
N VAL A 143 15.66 -7.31 35.88
CA VAL A 143 14.38 -8.03 35.81
C VAL A 143 13.59 -7.73 37.09
N LYS A 144 12.39 -7.15 36.96
CA LYS A 144 11.41 -7.07 38.06
C LYS A 144 10.26 -8.01 37.73
N GLU A 145 9.84 -8.78 38.73
CA GLU A 145 8.65 -9.65 38.69
C GLU A 145 7.39 -8.79 38.53
N ASN A 146 6.53 -9.07 37.55
CA ASN A 146 5.30 -8.34 37.32
C ASN A 146 4.10 -9.25 37.63
N GLN A 147 3.52 -9.05 38.82
CA GLN A 147 2.55 -9.97 39.43
C GLN A 147 1.23 -10.14 38.65
N CYS A 148 0.98 -9.37 37.59
CA CYS A 148 -0.26 -9.40 36.82
C CYS A 148 -0.06 -9.45 35.30
N ASN A 149 1.16 -9.64 34.78
CA ASN A 149 1.43 -9.66 33.34
C ASN A 149 0.92 -8.42 32.57
N ASP A 150 0.68 -7.29 33.24
CA ASP A 150 0.02 -6.10 32.66
C ASP A 150 0.69 -5.62 31.36
N ASN A 151 2.02 -5.64 31.30
CA ASN A 151 2.76 -5.24 30.09
C ASN A 151 2.60 -6.27 28.95
N ALA A 152 2.69 -7.57 29.26
CA ALA A 152 2.46 -8.63 28.29
C ALA A 152 1.02 -8.55 27.75
N TYR A 153 0.04 -8.24 28.60
CA TYR A 153 -1.34 -7.97 28.20
C TYR A 153 -1.43 -6.77 27.28
N MET A 154 -0.79 -5.65 27.61
CA MET A 154 -0.79 -4.45 26.77
C MET A 154 -0.20 -4.71 25.39
N TYR A 155 0.95 -5.37 25.28
CA TYR A 155 1.54 -5.73 23.98
C TYR A 155 0.68 -6.73 23.21
N ALA A 156 0.19 -7.77 23.88
CA ALA A 156 -0.71 -8.74 23.26
C ALA A 156 -2.01 -8.06 22.77
N LYS A 157 -2.49 -7.06 23.50
CA LYS A 157 -3.68 -6.28 23.18
C LYS A 157 -3.44 -5.34 22.00
N GLU A 158 -2.30 -4.67 21.94
CA GLU A 158 -1.89 -3.86 20.79
C GLU A 158 -1.79 -4.72 19.52
N ILE A 159 -1.15 -5.89 19.63
CA ILE A 159 -1.03 -6.85 18.53
C ILE A 159 -2.40 -7.40 18.12
N GLN A 160 -3.25 -7.80 19.06
CA GLN A 160 -4.62 -8.22 18.78
C GLN A 160 -5.40 -7.13 18.05
N ASP A 161 -5.38 -5.90 18.56
CA ASP A 161 -6.13 -4.79 17.99
C ASP A 161 -5.61 -4.43 16.60
N TRP A 162 -4.30 -4.48 16.39
CA TRP A 162 -3.69 -4.33 15.07
C TRP A 162 -4.15 -5.44 14.11
N LEU A 163 -4.11 -6.71 14.55
CA LEU A 163 -4.55 -7.86 13.77
C LEU A 163 -6.03 -7.78 13.38
N ASN A 164 -6.88 -7.37 14.33
CA ASN A 164 -8.33 -7.21 14.14
C ASN A 164 -8.71 -5.97 13.31
N LYS A 165 -7.80 -5.00 13.15
CA LYS A 165 -7.95 -3.81 12.28
C LYS A 165 -7.38 -4.02 10.88
N ASN A 166 -6.72 -5.15 10.60
CA ASN A 166 -6.20 -5.42 9.26
C ASN A 166 -7.32 -5.46 8.22
N PRO A 167 -7.10 -4.88 7.03
CA PRO A 167 -8.11 -4.90 5.98
C PRO A 167 -8.40 -6.34 5.54
N LYS A 168 -9.68 -6.64 5.32
CA LYS A 168 -10.08 -7.88 4.66
C LYS A 168 -9.56 -7.84 3.22
N ILE A 169 -8.74 -8.84 2.88
CA ILE A 169 -8.13 -8.99 1.56
C ILE A 169 -9.12 -9.71 0.64
N LEU A 170 -9.61 -9.03 -0.38
CA LEU A 170 -10.60 -9.57 -1.32
C LEU A 170 -9.91 -10.19 -2.55
N ASP A 171 -10.50 -11.26 -3.08
CA ASP A 171 -9.99 -11.88 -4.30
C ASP A 171 -10.24 -10.99 -5.53
N MET A 172 -9.19 -10.81 -6.33
CA MET A 172 -9.23 -10.00 -7.54
C MET A 172 -9.66 -10.87 -8.73
N PRO A 173 -10.66 -10.50 -9.55
CA PRO A 173 -11.03 -11.26 -10.73
C PRO A 173 -9.88 -11.39 -11.74
N LEU A 174 -9.78 -12.52 -12.45
CA LEU A 174 -8.67 -12.80 -13.37
C LEU A 174 -8.40 -11.68 -14.41
N LYS A 175 -9.45 -11.09 -14.99
CA LYS A 175 -9.30 -9.98 -15.95
C LYS A 175 -8.58 -8.76 -15.33
N VAL A 176 -8.80 -8.53 -14.04
CA VAL A 176 -8.20 -7.42 -13.28
C VAL A 176 -6.77 -7.75 -12.86
N ARG A 177 -6.48 -9.02 -12.49
CA ARG A 177 -5.11 -9.49 -12.23
C ARG A 177 -4.21 -9.33 -13.46
N LYS A 178 -4.75 -9.69 -14.63
CA LYS A 178 -4.06 -9.49 -15.92
C LYS A 178 -3.76 -8.03 -16.19
N GLU A 179 -4.71 -7.13 -15.93
CA GLU A 179 -4.50 -5.69 -16.08
C GLU A 179 -3.44 -5.17 -15.08
N MET A 180 -3.43 -5.66 -13.84
CA MET A 180 -2.41 -5.31 -12.83
C MET A 180 -1.00 -5.73 -13.26
N LEU A 181 -0.85 -6.96 -13.75
CA LEU A 181 0.43 -7.43 -14.27
C LEU A 181 0.89 -6.61 -15.48
N ALA A 182 -0.03 -6.30 -16.40
CA ALA A 182 0.24 -5.45 -17.55
C ALA A 182 0.64 -4.02 -17.14
N ASP A 183 0.01 -3.47 -16.10
CA ASP A 183 0.35 -2.17 -15.52
C ASP A 183 1.80 -2.17 -15.00
N TRP A 184 2.21 -3.18 -14.23
CA TRP A 184 3.57 -3.27 -13.71
C TRP A 184 4.62 -3.39 -14.81
N ILE A 185 4.38 -4.23 -15.82
CA ILE A 185 5.26 -4.36 -16.99
C ILE A 185 5.31 -3.03 -17.78
N GLY A 186 4.15 -2.40 -17.96
CA GLY A 186 4.04 -1.11 -18.62
C GLY A 186 4.81 -0.01 -17.90
N ALA A 187 4.79 0.00 -16.57
CA ALA A 187 5.52 0.93 -15.73
C ALA A 187 7.03 0.70 -15.83
N GLY A 188 7.50 -0.55 -15.77
CA GLY A 188 8.91 -0.89 -15.96
C GLY A 188 9.44 -0.42 -17.32
N ARG A 189 8.72 -0.76 -18.40
CA ARG A 189 9.08 -0.30 -19.77
C ARG A 189 8.98 1.21 -19.91
N GLY A 190 7.97 1.83 -19.28
CA GLY A 190 7.77 3.27 -19.26
C GLY A 190 8.88 4.02 -18.52
N ILE A 191 9.40 3.51 -17.42
CA ILE A 191 10.39 4.23 -16.59
C ILE A 191 11.81 3.86 -17.02
N ASN A 192 12.09 2.56 -17.11
CA ASN A 192 13.43 1.99 -17.28
C ASN A 192 13.74 1.58 -18.73
N GLY A 193 12.74 1.60 -19.62
CA GLY A 193 12.90 1.18 -21.02
C GLY A 193 12.88 -0.33 -21.24
N LYS A 194 12.81 -1.14 -20.18
CA LYS A 194 12.78 -2.61 -20.21
C LYS A 194 11.77 -3.15 -19.20
N ASP A 195 11.31 -4.37 -19.40
CA ASP A 195 10.52 -5.09 -18.40
C ASP A 195 11.47 -5.60 -17.29
N ASP A 196 11.34 -5.03 -16.09
CA ASP A 196 12.03 -5.44 -14.87
C ASP A 196 11.06 -5.90 -13.77
N THR A 197 9.82 -6.24 -14.15
CA THR A 197 8.71 -6.54 -13.24
C THR A 197 9.04 -7.65 -12.26
N LYS A 198 9.72 -8.72 -12.73
CA LYS A 198 10.12 -9.84 -11.86
C LYS A 198 11.05 -9.39 -10.73
N SER A 199 12.11 -8.66 -11.06
CA SER A 199 13.08 -8.17 -10.08
C SER A 199 12.46 -7.16 -9.13
N TRP A 200 11.62 -6.26 -9.66
CA TRP A 200 10.87 -5.31 -8.84
C TRP A 200 9.90 -6.02 -7.88
N TYR A 201 9.16 -7.03 -8.36
CA TYR A 201 8.25 -7.81 -7.54
C TYR A 201 9.00 -8.51 -6.41
N LEU A 202 10.09 -9.22 -6.68
CA LEU A 202 10.87 -9.91 -5.65
C LEU A 202 11.37 -8.98 -4.55
N LYS A 203 11.75 -7.75 -4.89
CA LYS A 203 12.19 -6.73 -3.92
C LYS A 203 11.04 -6.16 -3.09
N ASN A 204 9.82 -6.11 -3.64
CA ASN A 204 8.69 -5.42 -3.03
C ASN A 204 7.58 -6.34 -2.54
N LYS A 205 7.66 -7.66 -2.79
CA LYS A 205 6.56 -8.61 -2.57
C LYS A 205 6.02 -8.59 -1.14
N ASP A 206 6.85 -8.28 -0.16
CA ASP A 206 6.45 -8.23 1.26
C ASP A 206 5.64 -6.96 1.60
N ASN A 207 5.73 -5.93 0.77
CA ASN A 207 4.91 -4.71 0.88
C ASN A 207 3.59 -4.80 0.08
N ILE A 208 3.41 -5.84 -0.72
CA ILE A 208 2.24 -6.00 -1.61
C ILE A 208 1.25 -6.97 -0.95
N ILE A 209 0.08 -6.48 -0.56
CA ILE A 209 -0.94 -7.31 0.09
C ILE A 209 -1.91 -7.82 -0.97
N LEU A 210 -1.93 -9.14 -1.20
CA LEU A 210 -2.77 -9.81 -2.19
C LEU A 210 -3.50 -11.00 -1.58
N HIS A 211 -4.69 -11.30 -2.08
CA HIS A 211 -5.38 -12.54 -1.77
C HIS A 211 -4.51 -13.73 -2.23
N SER A 212 -4.51 -14.84 -1.50
CA SER A 212 -3.61 -15.99 -1.75
C SER A 212 -3.70 -16.50 -3.19
N VAL A 213 -4.92 -16.62 -3.72
CA VAL A 213 -5.17 -17.02 -5.13
C VAL A 213 -4.60 -16.01 -6.13
N THR A 214 -4.70 -14.71 -5.81
CA THR A 214 -4.14 -13.65 -6.65
C THR A 214 -2.61 -13.66 -6.62
N ARG A 215 -2.01 -13.85 -5.44
CA ARG A 215 -0.56 -13.96 -5.27
C ARG A 215 0.02 -15.15 -6.03
N ALA A 216 -0.53 -16.35 -5.83
CA ALA A 216 -0.08 -17.57 -6.52
C ALA A 216 -0.13 -17.40 -8.05
N TRP A 217 -1.18 -16.77 -8.58
CA TRP A 217 -1.30 -16.47 -10.00
C TRP A 217 -0.22 -15.49 -10.49
N VAL A 218 0.05 -14.41 -9.74
CA VAL A 218 1.12 -13.46 -10.08
C VAL A 218 2.48 -14.14 -10.10
N GLU A 219 2.76 -14.97 -9.10
CA GLU A 219 4.05 -15.64 -8.94
C GLU A 219 4.26 -16.72 -10.02
N GLU A 220 3.20 -17.40 -10.44
CA GLU A 220 3.19 -18.29 -11.62
C GLU A 220 3.56 -17.53 -12.89
N MET A 221 2.88 -16.41 -13.15
CA MET A 221 3.10 -15.59 -14.34
C MET A 221 4.50 -14.97 -14.41
N LEU A 222 5.14 -14.73 -13.26
CA LEU A 222 6.51 -14.21 -13.17
C LEU A 222 7.58 -15.32 -13.10
N GLY A 223 7.17 -16.60 -13.03
CA GLY A 223 8.06 -17.74 -12.87
C GLY A 223 8.90 -17.63 -11.59
N VAL A 224 8.26 -17.32 -10.47
CA VAL A 224 8.87 -17.23 -9.13
C VAL A 224 8.23 -18.17 -8.10
N ASN A 225 7.36 -19.08 -8.56
CA ASN A 225 6.84 -20.21 -7.80
C ASN A 225 7.91 -21.30 -7.60
#